data_AF-E8RQH8-F1
#
_entry.id   AF-E8RQH8-F1
#
_cell.length_a   1.000
_cell.length_b   1.000
_cell.length_c   1.000
_cell.angle_alpha   90.00
_cell.angle_beta   90.00
_cell.angle_gamma   90.00
#
_symmetry.space_group_name_H-M   'P 1'
#
loop_
_entity.id
_entity.type
_entity.pdbx_description
1 polymer ?
#
loop_
_entity_poly.entity_id
_entity_poly.type
_entity_poly.pdbx_seq_one_letter_code
_entity_poly.pdbx_strand_id
1 'polypeptide(L)'
;MAGQIHYEIFSRKTPQSGWVLQNALEDRDAAIAQARELLNARRAAAIKVTKEVFSDDTGEFRTYTVLTEGLPETRSKPKVASSAEPICTSPQDLYSRHARETIARVLEDWLRRQGATVFELLHSPVLCERLDVSTNDLTHAIQKVAIPESEETGASIHEIMRRWTNLTDKAINRVIGDGRKKVFGDIDLDGDIAAQVARIGQSPERGYAFGGAVAKLMGADRSAGRKLIPLTRIAATIVSKPELKWAVDVIETPIIELFARKGGLAEILGSDISLGEGLAFLTHMVSGEAIERLSQVDSGIGRALPPPPAHLEEFARLIRDGHFRDLRLQAFRNVLGELRGVKRLMPDNPVGEIDLLRAMALALTAGSQQQVEREDISDAFIERSKMLVSSAFVEGLTRSAPHCLEEIERLLWLCENVVGTANKKQAARWLLSALTAHRFETDLRDPKRPAGQRLQLLALLQRRITKAALGESDTDAAHARLGQIGVQIASDVQLIPHILKGSKSPLQRMAALLGLATGQSGPLGALSELAKAEVMKQLRVADVRASLMEDPAALVRLKPLLVQAGLAA
;
A
#
# COMPACT_ATOMS: atom_id res chain seq x y z
N MET A 1 30.53 8.94 16.39
CA MET A 1 31.25 7.79 15.79
C MET A 1 31.55 8.18 14.34
N ALA A 2 32.72 7.85 13.78
CA ALA A 2 33.00 8.17 12.38
C ALA A 2 32.04 7.36 11.50
N GLY A 3 31.26 8.03 10.64
CA GLY A 3 30.32 7.37 9.74
C GLY A 3 31.02 6.32 8.88
N GLN A 4 30.27 5.32 8.41
CA GLN A 4 30.81 4.27 7.55
C GLN A 4 31.31 4.90 6.24
N ILE A 5 32.61 4.77 5.97
CA ILE A 5 33.29 5.34 4.80
C ILE A 5 33.85 4.18 3.97
N HIS A 6 33.54 4.17 2.68
CA HIS A 6 34.19 3.30 1.71
C HIS A 6 34.46 4.05 0.39
N TYR A 7 35.35 3.50 -0.42
CA TYR A 7 35.80 4.07 -1.68
C TYR A 7 35.43 3.14 -2.83
N GLU A 8 34.70 3.67 -3.81
CA GLU A 8 34.23 2.92 -4.97
C GLU A 8 35.07 3.22 -6.20
N ILE A 9 35.49 2.17 -6.90
CA ILE A 9 36.30 2.25 -8.11
C ILE A 9 35.42 2.01 -9.32
N PHE A 10 35.31 3.01 -10.17
CA PHE A 10 34.60 2.93 -11.45
C PHE A 10 35.60 2.95 -12.60
N SER A 11 35.31 2.19 -13.65
CA SER A 11 36.06 2.23 -14.90
C SER A 11 35.12 2.30 -16.10
N ARG A 12 35.62 2.85 -17.21
CA ARG A 12 34.94 2.79 -18.51
C ARG A 12 35.91 2.27 -19.56
N LYS A 13 35.43 1.42 -20.48
CA LYS A 13 36.28 0.74 -21.47
C LYS A 13 36.57 1.61 -22.70
N THR A 14 35.68 2.53 -23.04
CA THR A 14 35.82 3.50 -24.13
C THR A 14 35.36 4.89 -23.68
N PRO A 15 35.76 5.99 -24.35
CA PRO A 15 35.30 7.35 -24.02
C PRO A 15 33.77 7.55 -24.10
N GLN A 16 33.08 6.68 -24.84
CA GLN A 16 31.62 6.70 -25.05
C GLN A 16 30.86 5.73 -24.14
N SER A 17 31.56 4.84 -23.42
CA SER A 17 30.93 3.87 -22.50
C SER A 17 30.63 4.51 -21.14
N GLY A 18 29.53 4.07 -20.53
CA GLY A 18 29.18 4.45 -19.15
C GLY A 18 30.17 3.93 -18.11
N TRP A 19 30.13 4.52 -16.92
CA TRP A 19 30.94 4.10 -15.77
C TRP A 19 30.41 2.79 -15.20
N VAL A 20 31.30 1.83 -14.96
CA VAL A 20 30.99 0.52 -14.38
C VAL A 20 31.77 0.37 -13.08
N LEU A 21 31.05 0.10 -11.97
CA LEU A 21 31.67 -0.21 -10.68
C LEU A 21 32.50 -1.49 -10.82
N GLN A 22 33.77 -1.42 -10.42
CA GLN A 22 34.71 -2.53 -10.45
C GLN A 22 34.91 -3.13 -9.07
N ASN A 23 35.04 -2.28 -8.05
CA ASN A 23 35.28 -2.72 -6.68
C ASN A 23 34.96 -1.61 -5.67
N ALA A 24 34.84 -1.98 -4.40
CA ALA A 24 34.72 -1.05 -3.26
C ALA A 24 35.70 -1.46 -2.15
N LEU A 25 36.46 -0.50 -1.60
CA LEU A 25 37.47 -0.73 -0.57
C LEU A 25 37.34 0.28 0.57
N GLU A 26 37.72 -0.10 1.78
CA GLU A 26 37.70 0.80 2.95
C GLU A 26 38.91 1.76 2.98
N ASP A 27 40.00 1.40 2.30
CA ASP A 27 41.22 2.19 2.23
C ASP A 27 41.33 3.03 0.93
N ARG A 28 41.64 4.31 1.10
CA ARG A 28 41.70 5.29 0.00
C ARG A 28 42.84 5.00 -0.97
N ASP A 29 44.02 4.73 -0.45
CA ASP A 29 45.24 4.63 -1.25
C ASP A 29 45.26 3.31 -2.03
N ALA A 30 44.74 2.24 -1.42
CA ALA A 30 44.49 0.96 -2.08
C ALA A 30 43.48 1.11 -3.25
N ALA A 31 42.39 1.87 -3.05
CA ALA A 31 41.41 2.12 -4.11
C ALA A 31 42.01 2.91 -5.28
N ILE A 32 42.82 3.93 -5.00
CA ILE A 32 43.51 4.71 -6.04
C ILE A 32 44.53 3.85 -6.79
N ALA A 33 45.32 3.04 -6.08
CA ALA A 33 46.32 2.16 -6.68
C ALA A 33 45.68 1.13 -7.61
N GLN A 34 44.61 0.47 -7.16
CA GLN A 34 43.87 -0.50 -7.97
C GLN A 34 43.17 0.15 -9.17
N ALA A 35 42.61 1.35 -9.00
CA ALA A 35 42.04 2.11 -10.12
C ALA A 35 43.11 2.41 -11.19
N ARG A 36 44.30 2.89 -10.78
CA ARG A 36 45.41 3.18 -11.71
C ARG A 36 45.96 1.93 -12.38
N GLU A 37 45.94 0.77 -11.72
CA GLU A 37 46.30 -0.50 -12.33
C GLU A 37 45.41 -0.83 -13.53
N LEU A 38 44.10 -0.57 -13.45
CA LEU A 38 43.17 -0.79 -14.57
C LEU A 38 43.50 0.10 -15.78
N LEU A 39 43.95 1.33 -15.53
CA LEU A 39 44.39 2.26 -16.57
C LEU A 39 45.74 1.82 -17.18
N ASN A 40 46.71 1.47 -16.34
CA ASN A 40 48.05 1.05 -16.75
C ASN A 40 48.04 -0.28 -17.52
N ALA A 41 47.18 -1.22 -17.12
CA ALA A 41 46.97 -2.48 -17.81
C ALA A 41 46.15 -2.35 -19.11
N ARG A 42 45.80 -1.12 -19.52
CA ARG A 42 44.94 -0.79 -20.68
C ARG A 42 43.59 -1.53 -20.67
N ARG A 43 43.07 -1.84 -19.48
CA ARG A 43 41.76 -2.48 -19.28
C ARG A 43 40.62 -1.45 -19.16
N ALA A 44 40.97 -0.17 -19.00
CA ALA A 44 40.04 0.95 -18.97
C ALA A 44 40.59 2.15 -19.78
N ALA A 45 39.69 2.89 -20.43
CA ALA A 45 39.97 4.17 -21.10
C ALA A 45 39.94 5.36 -20.12
N ALA A 46 39.17 5.26 -19.04
CA ALA A 46 39.23 6.17 -17.91
C ALA A 46 38.77 5.48 -16.60
N ILE A 47 39.20 6.05 -15.49
CA ILE A 47 38.93 5.58 -14.13
C ILE A 47 38.38 6.72 -13.28
N LYS A 48 37.53 6.38 -12.32
CA LYS A 48 36.97 7.31 -11.34
C LYS A 48 36.91 6.63 -9.98
N VAL A 49 37.43 7.28 -8.94
CA VAL A 49 37.31 6.81 -7.55
C VAL A 49 36.40 7.78 -6.81
N THR A 50 35.35 7.27 -6.19
CA THR A 50 34.47 8.05 -5.31
C THR A 50 34.61 7.61 -3.86
N LYS A 51 34.38 8.53 -2.94
CA LYS A 51 34.28 8.29 -1.51
C LYS A 51 32.81 8.40 -1.14
N GLU A 52 32.26 7.33 -0.60
CA GLU A 52 30.92 7.30 -0.03
C GLU A 52 31.02 7.55 1.47
N VAL A 53 30.27 8.54 1.96
CA VAL A 53 30.19 8.85 3.39
C VAL A 53 28.76 8.70 3.84
N PHE A 54 28.50 7.75 4.75
CA PHE A 54 27.19 7.58 5.34
C PHE A 54 26.87 8.74 6.30
N SER A 55 25.68 9.34 6.15
CA SER A 55 25.19 10.42 7.01
C SER A 55 24.10 9.89 7.94
N ASP A 56 24.42 9.73 9.23
CA ASP A 56 23.49 9.19 10.24
C ASP A 56 22.21 10.04 10.38
N ASP A 57 22.28 11.34 10.10
CA ASP A 57 21.15 12.27 10.20
C ASP A 57 20.13 12.12 9.05
N THR A 58 20.57 11.65 7.88
CA THR A 58 19.73 11.56 6.67
C THR A 58 19.53 10.13 6.17
N GLY A 59 20.31 9.16 6.65
CA GLY A 59 20.27 7.77 6.19
C GLY A 59 20.76 7.57 4.75
N GLU A 60 21.42 8.58 4.17
CA GLU A 60 21.85 8.61 2.77
C GLU A 60 23.38 8.67 2.66
N PHE A 61 23.92 8.09 1.60
CA PHE A 61 25.35 8.20 1.26
C PHE A 61 25.61 9.48 0.48
N ARG A 62 26.59 10.25 0.92
CA ARG A 62 27.12 11.39 0.16
C ARG A 62 28.38 10.97 -0.60
N THR A 63 28.28 11.04 -1.91
CA THR A 63 29.35 10.70 -2.85
C THR A 63 30.27 11.89 -3.11
N TYR A 64 31.58 11.72 -2.91
CA TYR A 64 32.60 12.71 -3.27
C TYR A 64 33.60 12.11 -4.26
N THR A 65 33.83 12.76 -5.40
CA THR A 65 34.83 12.27 -6.36
C THR A 65 36.23 12.57 -5.84
N VAL A 66 37.03 11.52 -5.64
CA VAL A 66 38.40 11.60 -5.12
C VAL A 66 39.41 11.72 -6.25
N LEU A 67 39.18 11.00 -7.35
CA LEU A 67 40.08 10.95 -8.49
C LEU A 67 39.31 10.66 -9.77
N THR A 68 39.67 11.34 -10.86
CA THR A 68 39.26 10.99 -12.23
C THR A 68 40.48 11.12 -13.14
N GLU A 69 40.86 10.03 -13.82
CA GLU A 69 42.03 9.98 -14.71
C GLU A 69 41.70 9.21 -16.00
N GLY A 70 42.31 9.59 -17.12
CA GLY A 70 42.16 8.93 -18.42
C GLY A 70 41.61 9.84 -19.51
N LEU A 71 41.15 9.24 -20.62
CA LEU A 71 40.63 9.99 -21.77
C LEU A 71 39.41 10.83 -21.36
N PRO A 72 39.28 12.08 -21.85
CA PRO A 72 38.15 12.95 -21.52
C PRO A 72 36.83 12.38 -22.04
N GLU A 73 35.76 12.68 -21.32
CA GLU A 73 34.40 12.27 -21.71
C GLU A 73 33.99 13.02 -22.98
N THR A 74 33.81 12.28 -24.07
CA THR A 74 33.14 12.81 -25.25
C THR A 74 31.65 12.60 -25.07
N ARG A 75 30.92 13.69 -24.83
CA ARG A 75 29.44 13.67 -24.82
C ARG A 75 28.98 12.98 -26.11
N SER A 76 28.29 11.86 -25.98
CA SER A 76 27.67 11.21 -27.14
C SER A 76 26.71 12.21 -27.79
N LYS A 77 26.72 12.31 -29.13
CA LYS A 77 25.67 13.07 -29.83
C LYS A 77 24.31 12.53 -29.37
N PRO A 78 23.37 13.39 -28.94
CA PRO A 78 22.07 12.93 -28.51
C PRO A 78 21.44 12.11 -29.63
N LYS A 79 20.97 10.90 -29.29
CA LYS A 79 20.03 10.19 -30.15
C LYS A 79 18.78 11.06 -30.19
N VAL A 80 18.45 11.60 -31.36
CA VAL A 80 17.12 12.17 -31.57
C VAL A 80 16.12 11.02 -31.36
N ALA A 81 15.45 11.03 -30.22
CA ALA A 81 14.32 10.16 -29.95
C ALA A 81 13.06 11.01 -29.90
N SER A 82 12.01 10.44 -30.50
CA SER A 82 10.67 11.00 -30.65
C SER A 82 10.06 11.42 -29.30
N SER A 83 9.90 12.72 -29.04
CA SER A 83 9.00 13.16 -27.97
C SER A 83 7.55 13.05 -28.47
N ALA A 84 6.81 12.08 -27.95
CA ALA A 84 5.36 12.01 -28.09
C ALA A 84 4.61 13.05 -27.21
N GLU A 85 5.35 13.93 -26.53
CA GLU A 85 4.79 14.99 -25.67
C GLU A 85 4.46 16.24 -26.51
N PRO A 86 3.23 16.77 -26.42
CA PRO A 86 2.83 17.95 -27.18
C PRO A 86 3.53 19.20 -26.64
N ILE A 87 4.24 19.91 -27.52
CA ILE A 87 4.91 21.18 -27.20
C ILE A 87 3.84 22.26 -26.97
N CYS A 88 3.90 22.93 -25.82
CA CYS A 88 3.04 24.10 -25.57
C CYS A 88 3.48 25.28 -26.45
N THR A 89 2.57 25.83 -27.25
CA THR A 89 2.84 26.93 -28.20
C THR A 89 1.97 28.15 -27.94
N SER A 90 0.82 27.97 -27.28
CA SER A 90 -0.15 29.00 -26.94
C SER A 90 -0.47 28.97 -25.43
N PRO A 91 -0.92 30.09 -24.83
CA PRO A 91 -1.32 30.10 -23.42
C PRO A 91 -2.40 29.07 -23.06
N GLN A 92 -3.23 28.67 -24.03
CA GLN A 92 -4.27 27.67 -23.82
C GLN A 92 -3.69 26.28 -23.55
N ASP A 93 -2.50 25.97 -24.09
CA ASP A 93 -1.85 24.66 -23.93
C ASP A 93 -1.44 24.41 -22.47
N LEU A 94 -1.21 25.48 -21.70
CA LEU A 94 -0.90 25.42 -20.26
C LEU A 94 -2.05 24.87 -19.42
N TYR A 95 -3.27 24.87 -19.96
CA TYR A 95 -4.46 24.30 -19.32
C TYR A 95 -4.62 22.81 -19.61
N SER A 96 -3.74 22.19 -20.40
CA SER A 96 -3.75 20.73 -20.57
C SER A 96 -3.35 20.04 -19.27
N ARG A 97 -3.84 18.81 -19.05
CA ARG A 97 -3.50 18.02 -17.85
C ARG A 97 -1.98 17.89 -17.66
N HIS A 98 -1.27 17.53 -18.73
CA HIS A 98 0.18 17.35 -18.71
C HIS A 98 0.93 18.64 -18.38
N ALA A 99 0.52 19.77 -18.98
CA ALA A 99 1.12 21.06 -18.66
C ALA A 99 0.90 21.43 -17.19
N ARG A 100 -0.31 21.21 -16.64
CA ARG A 100 -0.59 21.48 -15.22
C ARG A 100 0.22 20.59 -14.28
N GLU A 101 0.37 19.30 -14.57
CA GLU A 101 1.23 18.39 -13.80
C GLU A 101 2.70 18.87 -13.83
N THR A 102 3.19 19.32 -14.99
CA THR A 102 4.53 19.90 -15.11
C THR A 102 4.66 21.20 -14.33
N ILE A 103 3.70 22.13 -14.43
CA ILE A 103 3.67 23.39 -13.68
C ILE A 103 3.68 23.10 -12.17
N ALA A 104 2.86 22.16 -11.71
CA ALA A 104 2.79 21.75 -10.30
C ALA A 104 4.16 21.30 -9.78
N ARG A 105 4.89 20.53 -10.59
CA ARG A 105 6.24 20.03 -10.26
C ARG A 105 7.30 21.13 -10.27
N VAL A 106 7.32 22.00 -11.30
CA VAL A 106 8.40 23.00 -11.41
C VAL A 106 8.22 24.17 -10.44
N LEU A 107 6.98 24.50 -10.08
CA LEU A 107 6.60 25.56 -9.13
C LEU A 107 6.16 25.03 -7.75
N GLU A 108 6.45 23.77 -7.40
CA GLU A 108 5.96 23.11 -6.17
C GLU A 108 6.16 23.98 -4.91
N ASP A 109 7.39 24.47 -4.70
CA ASP A 109 7.74 25.27 -3.52
C ASP A 109 7.02 26.63 -3.49
N TRP A 110 6.86 27.26 -4.65
CA TRP A 110 6.16 28.53 -4.76
C TRP A 110 4.66 28.36 -4.51
N LEU A 111 4.03 27.38 -5.15
CA LEU A 111 2.61 27.04 -4.97
C LEU A 111 2.32 26.68 -3.51
N ARG A 112 3.21 25.91 -2.87
CA ARG A 112 3.11 25.56 -1.45
C ARG A 112 3.16 26.80 -0.55
N ARG A 113 4.06 27.76 -0.81
CA ARG A 113 4.14 29.02 -0.05
C ARG A 113 2.90 29.89 -0.22
N GLN A 114 2.32 29.92 -1.43
CA GLN A 114 1.06 30.62 -1.68
C GLN A 114 -0.16 29.88 -1.11
N GLY A 115 -0.03 28.57 -0.87
CA GLY A 115 -1.14 27.70 -0.51
C GLY A 115 -2.13 27.52 -1.66
N ALA A 116 -1.66 27.56 -2.91
CA ALA A 116 -2.49 27.57 -4.11
C ALA A 116 -2.26 26.33 -4.99
N THR A 117 -3.25 25.98 -5.80
CA THR A 117 -3.12 24.97 -6.86
C THR A 117 -2.67 25.60 -8.19
N VAL A 118 -2.34 24.76 -9.18
CA VAL A 118 -2.02 25.24 -10.53
C VAL A 118 -3.27 25.82 -11.18
N PHE A 119 -4.42 25.21 -10.96
CA PHE A 119 -5.71 25.71 -11.39
C PHE A 119 -5.96 27.13 -10.88
N GLU A 120 -5.70 27.40 -9.59
CA GLU A 120 -5.81 28.76 -9.05
C GLU A 120 -4.81 29.72 -9.70
N LEU A 121 -3.55 29.30 -9.89
CA LEU A 121 -2.53 30.11 -10.55
C LEU A 121 -2.95 30.52 -11.97
N LEU A 122 -3.48 29.57 -12.75
CA LEU A 122 -3.86 29.83 -14.14
C LEU A 122 -5.11 30.73 -14.26
N HIS A 123 -5.89 30.92 -13.19
CA HIS A 123 -7.14 31.66 -13.24
C HIS A 123 -7.21 32.88 -12.30
N SER A 124 -6.18 33.10 -11.46
CA SER A 124 -6.17 34.17 -10.46
C SER A 124 -5.23 35.32 -10.86
N PRO A 125 -5.77 36.51 -11.19
CA PRO A 125 -4.96 37.70 -11.47
C PRO A 125 -3.97 38.01 -10.35
N VAL A 126 -4.39 37.83 -9.09
CA VAL A 126 -3.57 38.11 -7.90
C VAL A 126 -2.38 37.14 -7.80
N LEU A 127 -2.57 35.86 -8.12
CA LEU A 127 -1.47 34.89 -8.12
C LEU A 127 -0.53 35.12 -9.30
N CYS A 128 -1.06 35.45 -10.48
CA CYS A 128 -0.26 35.83 -11.64
C CYS A 128 0.62 37.06 -11.35
N GLU A 129 0.07 38.14 -10.78
CA GLU A 129 0.84 39.33 -10.40
C GLU A 129 1.94 39.00 -9.39
N ARG A 130 1.65 38.15 -8.39
CA ARG A 130 2.65 37.71 -7.41
C ARG A 130 3.76 36.87 -8.04
N LEU A 131 3.42 35.98 -8.98
CA LEU A 131 4.42 35.16 -9.68
C LEU A 131 5.31 36.02 -10.58
N ASP A 132 4.71 36.99 -11.28
CA ASP A 132 5.41 37.92 -12.18
C ASP A 132 6.45 38.77 -11.41
N VAL A 133 6.07 39.26 -10.23
CA VAL A 133 7.00 39.96 -9.31
C VAL A 133 8.08 39.02 -8.78
N SER A 134 7.80 37.72 -8.69
CA SER A 134 8.73 36.68 -8.20
C SER A 134 9.63 36.17 -9.33
N THR A 135 10.36 37.08 -10.00
CA THR A 135 11.15 36.80 -11.22
C THR A 135 12.13 35.63 -11.07
N ASN A 136 12.72 35.46 -9.88
CA ASN A 136 13.65 34.35 -9.60
C ASN A 136 12.94 32.98 -9.63
N ASP A 137 11.79 32.87 -8.95
CA ASP A 137 11.02 31.62 -8.91
C ASP A 137 10.55 31.23 -10.32
N LEU A 138 10.07 32.21 -11.09
CA LEU A 138 9.62 32.01 -12.46
C LEU A 138 10.77 31.61 -13.40
N THR A 139 11.90 32.32 -13.35
CA THR A 139 13.08 32.01 -14.17
C THR A 139 13.62 30.61 -13.87
N HIS A 140 13.70 30.25 -12.59
CA HIS A 140 14.14 28.92 -12.18
C HIS A 140 13.18 27.82 -12.64
N ALA A 141 11.86 28.05 -12.55
CA ALA A 141 10.87 27.11 -13.08
C ALA A 141 11.00 26.92 -14.60
N ILE A 142 11.24 28.00 -15.36
CA ILE A 142 11.50 27.93 -16.80
C ILE A 142 12.77 27.13 -17.09
N GLN A 143 13.85 27.35 -16.34
CA GLN A 143 15.09 26.59 -16.50
C GLN A 143 14.91 25.09 -16.27
N LYS A 144 14.10 24.69 -15.28
CA LYS A 144 13.78 23.27 -15.01
C LYS A 144 13.12 22.56 -16.19
N VAL A 145 12.44 23.29 -17.07
CA VAL A 145 11.84 22.73 -18.31
C VAL A 145 12.80 22.88 -19.50
N ALA A 146 13.43 24.04 -19.63
CA ALA A 146 14.28 24.37 -20.77
C ALA A 146 15.57 23.55 -20.85
N ILE A 147 16.18 23.19 -19.71
CA ILE A 147 17.43 22.42 -19.68
C ILE A 147 17.21 21.00 -20.23
N PRO A 148 16.27 20.18 -19.68
CA PRO A 148 16.02 18.85 -20.22
C PRO A 148 15.61 18.88 -21.70
N GLU A 149 14.74 19.81 -22.10
CA GLU A 149 14.32 19.94 -23.48
C GLU A 149 15.51 20.26 -24.41
N SER A 150 16.44 21.10 -23.99
CA SER A 150 17.67 21.41 -24.75
C SER A 150 18.58 20.19 -24.88
N GLU A 151 18.72 19.39 -23.82
CA GLU A 151 19.51 18.16 -23.83
C GLU A 151 18.91 17.08 -24.74
N GLU A 152 17.57 16.96 -24.76
CA GLU A 152 16.85 15.99 -25.59
C GLU A 152 16.82 16.39 -27.07
N THR A 153 16.53 17.65 -27.37
CA THR A 153 16.37 18.14 -28.75
C THR A 153 17.67 18.56 -29.39
N GLY A 154 18.70 18.84 -28.59
CA GLY A 154 19.96 19.44 -29.05
C GLY A 154 19.83 20.91 -29.48
N ALA A 155 18.65 21.54 -29.28
CA ALA A 155 18.43 22.94 -29.61
C ALA A 155 19.04 23.88 -28.55
N SER A 156 19.26 25.14 -28.92
CA SER A 156 19.89 26.13 -28.05
C SER A 156 19.06 26.39 -26.80
N ILE A 157 19.66 26.20 -25.62
CA ILE A 157 19.03 26.49 -24.33
C ILE A 157 18.50 27.93 -24.26
N HIS A 158 19.22 28.90 -24.83
CA HIS A 158 18.80 30.30 -24.84
C HIS A 158 17.54 30.52 -25.69
N GLU A 159 17.40 29.81 -26.80
CA GLU A 159 16.21 29.89 -27.66
C GLU A 159 14.99 29.26 -26.97
N ILE A 160 15.17 28.10 -26.35
CA ILE A 160 14.12 27.41 -25.59
C ILE A 160 13.69 28.25 -24.38
N MET A 161 14.64 28.79 -23.61
CA MET A 161 14.33 29.68 -22.49
C MET A 161 13.52 30.90 -22.95
N ARG A 162 13.93 31.56 -24.04
CA ARG A 162 13.20 32.72 -24.59
C ARG A 162 11.78 32.35 -25.03
N ARG A 163 11.61 31.16 -25.64
CA ARG A 163 10.29 30.66 -26.04
C ARG A 163 9.38 30.47 -24.83
N TRP A 164 9.87 29.82 -23.77
CA TRP A 164 9.11 29.61 -22.54
C TRP A 164 8.80 30.92 -21.82
N THR A 165 9.76 31.85 -21.69
CA THR A 165 9.52 33.19 -21.14
C THR A 165 8.40 33.91 -21.90
N ASN A 166 8.49 33.98 -23.24
CA ASN A 166 7.46 34.63 -24.04
C ASN A 166 6.07 33.99 -23.88
N LEU A 167 6.01 32.67 -23.74
CA LEU A 167 4.75 31.95 -23.53
C LEU A 167 4.15 32.25 -22.16
N THR A 168 4.97 32.21 -21.11
CA THR A 168 4.53 32.51 -19.74
C THR A 168 4.10 33.96 -19.60
N ASP A 169 4.83 34.92 -20.17
CA ASP A 169 4.48 36.33 -20.16
C ASP A 169 3.12 36.56 -20.83
N LYS A 170 2.86 35.92 -21.97
CA LYS A 170 1.55 35.99 -22.65
C LYS A 170 0.43 35.41 -21.79
N ALA A 171 0.68 34.31 -21.10
CA ALA A 171 -0.31 33.68 -20.23
C ALA A 171 -0.63 34.55 -19.00
N ILE A 172 0.39 35.06 -18.30
CA ILE A 172 0.26 35.97 -17.16
C ILE A 172 -0.51 37.23 -17.57
N ASN A 173 -0.11 37.87 -18.67
CA ASN A 173 -0.75 39.09 -19.16
C ASN A 173 -2.22 38.87 -19.55
N ARG A 174 -2.57 37.70 -20.11
CA ARG A 174 -3.96 37.34 -20.41
C ARG A 174 -4.80 37.32 -19.13
N VAL A 175 -4.37 36.57 -18.11
CA VAL A 175 -5.13 36.40 -16.86
C VAL A 175 -5.29 37.74 -16.13
N ILE A 176 -4.22 38.53 -16.03
CA ILE A 176 -4.26 39.87 -15.41
C ILE A 176 -5.21 40.79 -16.20
N GLY A 177 -5.09 40.81 -17.53
CA GLY A 177 -5.92 41.63 -18.41
C GLY A 177 -7.41 41.28 -18.30
N ASP A 178 -7.74 40.00 -18.27
CA ASP A 178 -9.12 39.51 -18.16
C ASP A 178 -9.70 39.74 -16.76
N GLY A 179 -8.86 39.69 -15.72
CA GLY A 179 -9.21 40.14 -14.37
C GLY A 179 -9.61 41.62 -14.33
N ARG A 180 -8.84 42.50 -14.97
CA ARG A 180 -9.15 43.94 -15.08
C ARG A 180 -10.45 44.20 -15.85
N LYS A 181 -10.74 43.38 -16.86
CA LYS A 181 -12.00 43.41 -17.63
C LYS A 181 -13.18 42.79 -16.88
N LYS A 182 -12.98 42.25 -15.66
CA LYS A 182 -14.00 41.55 -14.86
C LYS A 182 -14.64 40.37 -15.60
N VAL A 183 -13.84 39.62 -16.37
CA VAL A 183 -14.28 38.37 -17.03
C VAL A 183 -14.63 37.31 -15.99
N PHE A 184 -13.88 37.29 -14.89
CA PHE A 184 -14.09 36.36 -13.77
C PHE A 184 -15.17 36.91 -12.84
N GLY A 185 -16.38 36.35 -12.96
CA GLY A 185 -17.52 36.70 -12.12
C GLY A 185 -17.41 36.17 -10.69
N ASP A 186 -18.30 36.65 -9.82
CA ASP A 186 -18.48 36.13 -8.47
C ASP A 186 -19.58 35.05 -8.46
N ILE A 187 -19.41 34.03 -7.61
CA ILE A 187 -20.43 33.02 -7.33
C ILE A 187 -20.86 33.19 -5.87
N ASP A 188 -22.11 33.57 -5.68
CA ASP A 188 -22.75 33.57 -4.37
C ASP A 188 -23.23 32.14 -4.06
N LEU A 189 -22.63 31.53 -3.02
CA LEU A 189 -22.96 30.18 -2.59
C LEU A 189 -24.34 30.10 -1.92
N ASP A 190 -24.85 31.21 -1.37
CA ASP A 190 -26.15 31.24 -0.69
C ASP A 190 -27.32 31.56 -1.63
N GLY A 191 -27.01 31.99 -2.86
CA GLY A 191 -27.96 32.18 -3.95
C GLY A 191 -28.21 30.94 -4.81
N ASP A 192 -28.88 31.13 -5.95
CA ASP A 192 -29.08 30.06 -6.94
C ASP A 192 -27.78 29.83 -7.73
N ILE A 193 -26.95 28.91 -7.22
CA ILE A 193 -25.66 28.55 -7.83
C ILE A 193 -25.86 28.08 -9.28
N ALA A 194 -26.87 27.25 -9.55
CA ALA A 194 -27.06 26.68 -10.88
C ALA A 194 -27.45 27.73 -11.92
N ALA A 195 -28.29 28.70 -11.57
CA ALA A 195 -28.61 29.82 -12.45
C ALA A 195 -27.38 30.71 -12.72
N GLN A 196 -26.53 30.92 -11.72
CA GLN A 196 -25.27 31.65 -11.87
C GLN A 196 -24.31 30.91 -12.83
N VAL A 197 -24.12 29.60 -12.66
CA VAL A 197 -23.30 28.78 -13.56
C VAL A 197 -23.87 28.75 -14.98
N ALA A 198 -25.19 28.63 -15.13
CA ALA A 198 -25.85 28.67 -16.43
C ALA A 198 -25.62 30.00 -17.17
N ARG A 199 -25.63 31.12 -16.44
CA ARG A 199 -25.32 32.46 -16.99
C ARG A 199 -23.88 32.54 -17.49
N ILE A 200 -22.92 32.04 -16.71
CA ILE A 200 -21.51 31.98 -17.13
C ILE A 200 -21.36 31.08 -18.37
N GLY A 201 -22.17 30.02 -18.46
CA GLY A 201 -22.23 29.10 -19.60
C GLY A 201 -22.57 29.74 -20.95
N GLN A 202 -23.08 30.98 -20.97
CA GLN A 202 -23.37 31.74 -22.19
C GLN A 202 -22.11 32.36 -22.83
N SER A 203 -20.99 32.41 -22.10
CA SER A 203 -19.72 32.93 -22.60
C SER A 203 -19.06 31.95 -23.59
N PRO A 204 -18.41 32.43 -24.67
CA PRO A 204 -17.68 31.57 -25.60
C PRO A 204 -16.53 30.80 -24.92
N GLU A 205 -15.89 31.39 -23.90
CA GLU A 205 -14.85 30.74 -23.09
C GLU A 205 -15.37 30.36 -21.70
N ARG A 206 -16.59 29.79 -21.64
CA ARG A 206 -17.29 29.44 -20.38
C ARG A 206 -16.44 28.71 -19.34
N GLY A 207 -15.58 27.78 -19.77
CA GLY A 207 -14.72 27.02 -18.86
C GLY A 207 -13.66 27.89 -18.16
N TYR A 208 -13.05 28.81 -18.91
CA TYR A 208 -12.06 29.76 -18.38
C TYR A 208 -12.72 30.83 -17.49
N ALA A 209 -13.87 31.38 -17.91
CA ALA A 209 -14.62 32.35 -17.12
C ALA A 209 -15.11 31.74 -15.79
N PHE A 210 -15.65 30.52 -15.85
CA PHE A 210 -16.07 29.78 -14.66
C PHE A 210 -14.87 29.39 -13.77
N GLY A 211 -13.75 28.97 -14.38
CA GLY A 211 -12.53 28.64 -13.65
C GLY A 211 -11.98 29.83 -12.85
N GLY A 212 -12.06 31.05 -13.40
CA GLY A 212 -11.78 32.29 -12.67
C GLY A 212 -12.67 32.52 -11.46
N ALA A 213 -13.98 32.32 -11.60
CA ALA A 213 -14.93 32.44 -10.49
C ALA A 213 -14.64 31.41 -9.39
N VAL A 214 -14.33 30.17 -9.78
CA VAL A 214 -13.94 29.09 -8.87
C VAL A 214 -12.61 29.40 -8.17
N ALA A 215 -11.60 29.87 -8.89
CA ALA A 215 -10.31 30.25 -8.32
C ALA A 215 -10.43 31.38 -7.30
N LYS A 216 -11.35 32.33 -7.53
CA LYS A 216 -11.64 33.41 -6.58
C LYS A 216 -12.24 32.88 -5.27
N LEU A 217 -13.16 31.91 -5.34
CA LEU A 217 -13.70 31.22 -4.16
C LEU A 217 -12.62 30.44 -3.41
N MET A 218 -11.78 29.70 -4.13
CA MET A 218 -10.68 28.94 -3.53
C MET A 218 -9.65 29.85 -2.84
N GLY A 219 -9.38 31.02 -3.41
CA GLY A 219 -8.43 31.99 -2.87
C GLY A 219 -8.81 32.61 -1.51
N ALA A 220 -10.01 32.33 -0.99
CA ALA A 220 -10.45 32.77 0.33
C ALA A 220 -9.72 32.07 1.49
N ASP A 221 -9.18 30.88 1.27
CA ASP A 221 -8.44 30.10 2.26
C ASP A 221 -7.14 29.53 1.66
N ARG A 222 -6.22 29.03 2.48
CA ARG A 222 -4.99 28.33 2.06
C ARG A 222 -5.03 26.82 2.35
N SER A 223 -5.93 26.39 3.23
CA SER A 223 -6.12 24.99 3.61
C SER A 223 -6.84 24.23 2.49
N ALA A 224 -6.30 23.08 2.10
CA ALA A 224 -6.93 22.22 1.09
C ALA A 224 -8.33 21.77 1.50
N GLY A 225 -8.52 21.40 2.77
CA GLY A 225 -9.84 21.02 3.30
C GLY A 225 -10.87 22.15 3.21
N ARG A 226 -10.48 23.38 3.54
CA ARG A 226 -11.38 24.56 3.45
C ARG A 226 -11.71 24.91 2.00
N LYS A 227 -10.76 24.73 1.07
CA LYS A 227 -10.99 24.91 -0.37
C LYS A 227 -11.94 23.88 -0.97
N LEU A 228 -11.98 22.66 -0.44
CA LEU A 228 -12.86 21.60 -0.95
C LEU A 228 -14.34 21.87 -0.70
N ILE A 229 -14.68 22.57 0.40
CA ILE A 229 -16.07 22.86 0.80
C ILE A 229 -16.86 23.60 -0.29
N PRO A 230 -16.43 24.79 -0.78
CA PRO A 230 -17.18 25.49 -1.82
C PRO A 230 -17.25 24.69 -3.13
N LEU A 231 -16.20 23.95 -3.49
CA LEU A 231 -16.19 23.10 -4.67
C LEU A 231 -17.25 21.98 -4.60
N THR A 232 -17.35 21.34 -3.43
CA THR A 232 -18.34 20.29 -3.15
C THR A 232 -19.76 20.85 -3.22
N ARG A 233 -20.01 22.01 -2.60
CA ARG A 233 -21.33 22.68 -2.61
C ARG A 233 -21.77 23.04 -4.03
N ILE A 234 -20.88 23.58 -4.84
CA ILE A 234 -21.19 23.90 -6.23
C ILE A 234 -21.49 22.62 -7.01
N ALA A 235 -20.61 21.62 -6.92
CA ALA A 235 -20.79 20.35 -7.62
C ALA A 235 -22.12 19.69 -7.26
N ALA A 236 -22.44 19.54 -5.98
CA ALA A 236 -23.70 18.95 -5.51
C ALA A 236 -24.94 19.65 -6.08
N THR A 237 -24.87 20.97 -6.29
CA THR A 237 -25.99 21.75 -6.83
C THR A 237 -26.17 21.58 -8.34
N ILE A 238 -25.08 21.41 -9.08
CA ILE A 238 -25.12 21.39 -10.56
C ILE A 238 -25.13 19.98 -11.14
N VAL A 239 -24.76 18.95 -10.36
CA VAL A 239 -24.53 17.61 -10.88
C VAL A 239 -25.79 16.91 -11.40
N SER A 240 -26.95 17.29 -10.85
CA SER A 240 -28.27 16.81 -11.29
C SER A 240 -28.74 17.44 -12.61
N LYS A 241 -27.98 18.40 -13.16
CA LYS A 241 -28.32 19.18 -14.36
C LYS A 241 -27.40 18.80 -15.53
N PRO A 242 -27.84 17.93 -16.45
CA PRO A 242 -26.99 17.45 -17.56
C PRO A 242 -26.39 18.57 -18.42
N GLU A 243 -27.10 19.69 -18.58
CA GLU A 243 -26.66 20.86 -19.33
C GLU A 243 -25.46 21.59 -18.68
N LEU A 244 -25.22 21.37 -17.38
CA LEU A 244 -24.11 21.95 -16.62
C LEU A 244 -22.94 20.97 -16.42
N LYS A 245 -22.94 19.81 -17.08
CA LYS A 245 -21.87 18.81 -16.97
C LYS A 245 -20.47 19.40 -17.18
N TRP A 246 -20.32 20.30 -18.16
CA TRP A 246 -19.04 20.97 -18.45
C TRP A 246 -18.47 21.71 -17.23
N ALA A 247 -19.30 22.23 -16.33
CA ALA A 247 -18.87 22.93 -15.13
C ALA A 247 -18.42 21.96 -14.05
N VAL A 248 -19.02 20.76 -13.97
CA VAL A 248 -18.53 19.67 -13.11
C VAL A 248 -17.12 19.26 -13.52
N ASP A 249 -16.88 19.11 -14.82
CA ASP A 249 -15.55 18.76 -15.36
C ASP A 249 -14.50 19.85 -15.01
N VAL A 250 -14.90 21.13 -15.00
CA VAL A 250 -14.03 22.25 -14.58
C VAL A 250 -13.74 22.20 -13.07
N ILE A 251 -14.71 21.86 -12.23
CA ILE A 251 -14.55 21.74 -10.77
C ILE A 251 -13.70 20.53 -10.38
N GLU A 252 -13.79 19.45 -11.14
CA GLU A 252 -13.01 18.24 -10.87
C GLU A 252 -11.50 18.52 -10.91
N THR A 253 -11.06 19.39 -11.82
CA THR A 253 -9.65 19.74 -12.00
C THR A 253 -8.97 20.26 -10.70
N PRO A 254 -9.44 21.35 -10.06
CA PRO A 254 -8.85 21.81 -8.82
C PRO A 254 -9.00 20.79 -7.68
N ILE A 255 -10.05 19.97 -7.65
CA ILE A 255 -10.18 18.91 -6.65
C ILE A 255 -9.04 17.91 -6.79
N ILE A 256 -8.76 17.41 -8.00
CA ILE A 256 -7.63 16.51 -8.25
C ILE A 256 -6.31 17.13 -7.77
N GLU A 257 -6.10 18.40 -8.06
CA GLU A 257 -4.88 19.11 -7.64
C GLU A 257 -4.78 19.30 -6.12
N LEU A 258 -5.90 19.51 -5.41
CA LEU A 258 -5.93 19.55 -3.95
C LEU A 258 -5.51 18.21 -3.33
N PHE A 259 -5.96 17.10 -3.89
CA PHE A 259 -5.57 15.75 -3.44
C PHE A 259 -4.13 15.38 -3.81
N ALA A 260 -3.64 15.86 -4.96
CA ALA A 260 -2.27 15.60 -5.42
C ALA A 260 -1.21 16.42 -4.65
N ARG A 261 -1.60 17.52 -4.00
CA ARG A 261 -0.69 18.36 -3.22
C ARG A 261 -0.07 17.56 -2.07
N LYS A 262 1.23 17.73 -1.86
CA LYS A 262 1.93 17.14 -0.70
C LYS A 262 1.29 17.60 0.62
N GLY A 263 0.75 16.66 1.39
CA GLY A 263 0.01 16.92 2.62
C GLY A 263 -1.46 17.32 2.41
N GLY A 264 -1.94 17.46 1.17
CA GLY A 264 -3.30 17.87 0.84
C GLY A 264 -4.36 16.89 1.37
N LEU A 265 -4.13 15.59 1.23
CA LEU A 265 -5.01 14.55 1.78
C LEU A 265 -5.16 14.67 3.31
N ALA A 266 -4.05 14.95 4.01
CA ALA A 266 -4.07 15.17 5.46
C ALA A 266 -4.85 16.43 5.84
N GLU A 267 -4.63 17.54 5.15
CA GLU A 267 -5.40 18.77 5.37
C GLU A 267 -6.90 18.59 5.10
N ILE A 268 -7.29 17.74 4.14
CA ILE A 268 -8.69 17.47 3.79
C ILE A 268 -9.37 16.60 4.86
N LEU A 269 -8.70 15.55 5.34
CA LEU A 269 -9.26 14.65 6.34
C LEU A 269 -9.29 15.25 7.74
N GLY A 270 -8.37 16.17 8.05
CA GLY A 270 -8.17 16.73 9.38
C GLY A 270 -6.88 16.21 10.03
N SER A 271 -6.57 16.72 11.24
CA SER A 271 -5.38 16.45 12.07
C SER A 271 -4.70 15.08 11.92
N ASP A 272 -3.36 15.04 12.02
CA ASP A 272 -2.45 13.87 12.16
C ASP A 272 -3.00 12.50 11.75
N ILE A 273 -3.55 12.40 10.54
CA ILE A 273 -3.94 11.12 9.96
C ILE A 273 -2.70 10.30 9.61
N SER A 274 -2.74 9.03 9.98
CA SER A 274 -1.79 8.03 9.51
C SER A 274 -1.93 7.80 8.01
N LEU A 275 -0.88 7.25 7.39
CA LEU A 275 -0.91 6.83 5.99
C LEU A 275 -2.03 5.79 5.75
N GLY A 276 -2.25 4.90 6.72
CA GLY A 276 -3.34 3.92 6.68
C GLY A 276 -4.73 4.55 6.62
N GLU A 277 -5.00 5.58 7.42
CA GLU A 277 -6.29 6.30 7.40
C GLU A 277 -6.50 7.05 6.07
N GLY A 278 -5.45 7.67 5.54
CA GLY A 278 -5.48 8.28 4.22
C GLY A 278 -5.82 7.25 3.13
N LEU A 279 -5.22 6.07 3.17
CA LEU A 279 -5.51 4.99 2.23
C LEU A 279 -6.90 4.40 2.40
N ALA A 280 -7.40 4.27 3.63
CA ALA A 280 -8.76 3.84 3.89
C ALA A 280 -9.76 4.78 3.20
N PHE A 281 -9.56 6.10 3.33
CA PHE A 281 -10.39 7.09 2.66
C PHE A 281 -10.30 7.02 1.13
N LEU A 282 -9.09 6.93 0.56
CA LEU A 282 -8.94 6.79 -0.89
C LEU A 282 -9.58 5.49 -1.41
N THR A 283 -9.53 4.41 -0.64
CA THR A 283 -10.20 3.15 -0.97
C THR A 283 -11.72 3.30 -0.99
N HIS A 284 -12.28 4.10 -0.08
CA HIS A 284 -13.71 4.47 -0.12
C HIS A 284 -14.07 5.25 -1.38
N MET A 285 -13.22 6.18 -1.83
CA MET A 285 -13.46 6.90 -3.08
C MET A 285 -13.46 5.96 -4.30
N VAL A 286 -12.63 4.91 -4.28
CA VAL A 286 -12.50 3.97 -5.41
C VAL A 286 -13.59 2.90 -5.38
N SER A 287 -13.87 2.33 -4.22
CA SER A 287 -14.67 1.10 -4.06
C SER A 287 -15.73 1.17 -2.96
N GLY A 288 -16.26 2.36 -2.65
CA GLY A 288 -17.23 2.59 -1.56
C GLY A 288 -18.42 1.63 -1.56
N GLU A 289 -19.07 1.40 -2.70
CA GLU A 289 -20.23 0.49 -2.79
C GLU A 289 -19.86 -0.97 -2.43
N ALA A 290 -18.66 -1.42 -2.82
CA ALA A 290 -18.17 -2.74 -2.46
C ALA A 290 -17.90 -2.83 -0.95
N ILE A 291 -17.32 -1.78 -0.36
CA ILE A 291 -17.06 -1.72 1.09
C ILE A 291 -18.36 -1.79 1.88
N GLU A 292 -19.39 -1.06 1.48
CA GLU A 292 -20.71 -1.08 2.14
C GLU A 292 -21.32 -2.49 2.11
N ARG A 293 -21.34 -3.14 0.95
CA ARG A 293 -21.85 -4.51 0.80
C ARG A 293 -21.05 -5.51 1.64
N LEU A 294 -19.72 -5.41 1.63
CA LEU A 294 -18.85 -6.29 2.41
C LEU A 294 -19.00 -6.07 3.91
N SER A 295 -19.19 -4.82 4.36
CA SER A 295 -19.35 -4.47 5.77
C SER A 295 -20.65 -5.01 6.39
N GLN A 296 -21.68 -5.26 5.56
CA GLN A 296 -22.91 -5.93 6.00
C GLN A 296 -22.68 -7.42 6.34
N VAL A 297 -21.70 -8.05 5.68
CA VAL A 297 -21.34 -9.47 5.89
C VAL A 297 -20.30 -9.62 6.99
N ASP A 298 -19.30 -8.74 7.01
CA ASP A 298 -18.21 -8.75 7.99
C ASP A 298 -17.98 -7.35 8.58
N SER A 299 -18.44 -7.17 9.83
CA SER A 299 -18.22 -5.92 10.59
C SER A 299 -16.74 -5.58 10.81
N GLY A 300 -15.82 -6.53 10.66
CA GLY A 300 -14.38 -6.28 10.65
C GLY A 300 -13.94 -5.38 9.49
N ILE A 301 -14.56 -5.53 8.32
CA ILE A 301 -14.25 -4.69 7.14
C ILE A 301 -14.64 -3.24 7.41
N GLY A 302 -15.83 -3.00 7.97
CA GLY A 302 -16.26 -1.64 8.31
C GLY A 302 -15.43 -1.00 9.43
N ARG A 303 -14.82 -1.79 10.32
CA ARG A 303 -13.86 -1.29 11.33
C ARG A 303 -12.52 -0.91 10.72
N ALA A 304 -12.03 -1.71 9.77
CA ALA A 304 -10.75 -1.48 9.09
C ALA A 304 -10.83 -0.37 8.02
N LEU A 305 -11.98 -0.23 7.36
CA LEU A 305 -12.30 0.79 6.39
C LEU A 305 -13.50 1.62 6.89
N PRO A 306 -13.31 2.48 7.90
CA PRO A 306 -14.39 3.29 8.45
C PRO A 306 -14.97 4.23 7.39
N PRO A 307 -16.27 4.58 7.49
CA PRO A 307 -16.89 5.51 6.55
C PRO A 307 -16.16 6.86 6.54
N PRO A 308 -16.24 7.61 5.42
CA PRO A 308 -15.70 8.96 5.33
C PRO A 308 -16.11 9.86 6.51
N PRO A 309 -15.24 10.77 6.97
CA PRO A 309 -15.60 11.76 7.99
C PRO A 309 -16.87 12.53 7.61
N ALA A 310 -17.68 12.91 8.60
CA ALA A 310 -18.98 13.55 8.37
C ALA A 310 -18.89 14.82 7.50
N HIS A 311 -17.82 15.61 7.64
CA HIS A 311 -17.61 16.82 6.83
C HIS A 311 -17.28 16.54 5.36
N LEU A 312 -17.00 15.28 5.00
CA LEU A 312 -16.75 14.82 3.63
C LEU A 312 -17.84 13.89 3.11
N GLU A 313 -18.92 13.67 3.84
CA GLU A 313 -19.96 12.70 3.46
C GLU A 313 -20.63 13.08 2.12
N GLU A 314 -20.94 14.36 1.94
CA GLU A 314 -21.53 14.87 0.69
C GLU A 314 -20.56 14.71 -0.49
N PHE A 315 -19.27 15.02 -0.27
CA PHE A 315 -18.23 14.82 -1.27
C PHE A 315 -18.07 13.34 -1.65
N ALA A 316 -18.06 12.44 -0.66
CA ALA A 316 -17.98 11.01 -0.88
C ALA A 316 -19.24 10.46 -1.60
N ARG A 317 -20.42 11.04 -1.34
CA ARG A 317 -21.66 10.70 -2.05
C ARG A 317 -21.54 11.04 -3.55
N LEU A 318 -21.04 12.22 -3.91
CA LEU A 318 -20.82 12.59 -5.31
C LEU A 318 -19.95 11.56 -6.05
N ILE A 319 -18.89 11.08 -5.41
CA ILE A 319 -18.01 10.06 -6.00
C ILE A 319 -18.75 8.73 -6.12
N ARG A 320 -19.48 8.29 -5.10
CA ARG A 320 -20.28 7.04 -5.16
C ARG A 320 -21.30 7.07 -6.29
N ASP A 321 -21.94 8.21 -6.52
CA ASP A 321 -22.95 8.41 -7.57
C ASP A 321 -22.35 8.44 -9.01
N GLY A 322 -21.04 8.23 -9.16
CA GLY A 322 -20.38 8.13 -10.46
C GLY A 322 -19.75 9.44 -10.94
N HIS A 323 -19.79 10.50 -10.13
CA HIS A 323 -19.13 11.76 -10.46
C HIS A 323 -17.63 11.71 -10.13
N PHE A 324 -16.89 12.69 -10.63
CA PHE A 324 -15.44 12.81 -10.49
C PHE A 324 -14.66 11.55 -10.92
N ARG A 325 -14.77 11.22 -12.21
CA ARG A 325 -14.17 10.00 -12.78
C ARG A 325 -12.65 10.06 -12.76
N ASP A 326 -12.07 11.19 -13.15
CA ASP A 326 -10.62 11.36 -13.21
C ASP A 326 -10.00 11.36 -11.82
N LEU A 327 -10.70 11.93 -10.83
CA LEU A 327 -10.32 11.86 -9.43
C LEU A 327 -10.30 10.41 -8.92
N ARG A 328 -11.32 9.62 -9.23
CA ARG A 328 -11.37 8.20 -8.85
C ARG A 328 -10.22 7.40 -9.47
N LEU A 329 -9.94 7.63 -10.76
CA LEU A 329 -8.82 7.01 -11.44
C LEU A 329 -7.47 7.40 -10.82
N GLN A 330 -7.32 8.67 -10.43
CA GLN A 330 -6.11 9.14 -9.74
C GLN A 330 -6.01 8.54 -8.34
N ALA A 331 -7.11 8.48 -7.58
CA ALA A 331 -7.16 7.86 -6.26
C ALA A 331 -6.77 6.38 -6.34
N PHE A 332 -7.26 5.63 -7.33
CA PHE A 332 -6.87 4.24 -7.56
C PHE A 332 -5.37 4.09 -7.80
N ARG A 333 -4.79 4.92 -8.68
CA ARG A 333 -3.34 4.93 -8.93
C ARG A 333 -2.54 5.26 -7.68
N ASN A 334 -3.00 6.23 -6.88
CA ASN A 334 -2.37 6.60 -5.62
C ASN A 334 -2.42 5.46 -4.61
N VAL A 335 -3.56 4.77 -4.47
CA VAL A 335 -3.69 3.58 -3.62
C VAL A 335 -2.70 2.50 -4.03
N LEU A 336 -2.61 2.17 -5.33
CA LEU A 336 -1.66 1.16 -5.81
C LEU A 336 -0.20 1.59 -5.62
N GLY A 337 0.12 2.87 -5.86
CA GLY A 337 1.45 3.42 -5.65
C GLY A 337 1.88 3.34 -4.19
N GLU A 338 1.00 3.78 -3.28
CA GLU A 338 1.25 3.68 -1.85
C GLU A 338 1.33 2.22 -1.40
N LEU A 339 0.46 1.31 -1.87
CA LEU A 339 0.56 -0.13 -1.56
C LEU A 339 1.91 -0.73 -1.96
N ARG A 340 2.53 -0.27 -3.05
CA ARG A 340 3.90 -0.70 -3.45
C ARG A 340 5.01 -0.03 -2.63
N GLY A 341 4.69 0.99 -1.85
CA GLY A 341 5.63 1.71 -0.99
C GLY A 341 6.12 0.91 0.23
N VAL A 342 7.26 1.33 0.77
CA VAL A 342 7.91 0.66 1.92
C VAL A 342 7.50 1.22 3.28
N LYS A 343 6.77 2.34 3.32
CA LYS A 343 6.34 2.97 4.57
C LYS A 343 5.24 2.15 5.25
N ARG A 344 5.32 2.07 6.58
CA ARG A 344 4.30 1.46 7.44
C ARG A 344 3.00 2.25 7.35
N LEU A 345 1.89 1.54 7.18
CA LEU A 345 0.56 2.17 7.12
C LEU A 345 0.04 2.51 8.52
N MET A 346 0.28 1.61 9.49
CA MET A 346 -0.06 1.81 10.90
C MET A 346 1.14 1.39 11.77
N PRO A 347 2.14 2.27 11.95
CA PRO A 347 3.38 1.95 12.68
C PRO A 347 3.13 1.36 14.08
N ASP A 348 2.18 1.95 14.82
CA ASP A 348 1.88 1.60 16.20
C ASP A 348 0.88 0.45 16.36
N ASN A 349 0.26 -0.01 15.26
CA ASN A 349 -0.73 -1.09 15.28
C ASN A 349 -0.52 -2.08 14.11
N PRO A 350 0.45 -3.01 14.22
CA PRO A 350 0.72 -4.00 13.18
C PRO A 350 -0.45 -4.94 12.88
N VAL A 351 -1.28 -5.26 13.88
CA VAL A 351 -2.47 -6.10 13.68
C VAL A 351 -3.51 -5.34 12.84
N GLY A 352 -3.78 -4.08 13.21
CA GLY A 352 -4.65 -3.21 12.44
C GLY A 352 -4.15 -2.96 11.01
N GLU A 353 -2.82 -2.94 10.79
CA GLU A 353 -2.25 -2.84 9.45
C GLU A 353 -2.61 -4.06 8.57
N ILE A 354 -2.59 -5.28 9.14
CA ILE A 354 -3.03 -6.49 8.41
C ILE A 354 -4.54 -6.41 8.13
N ASP A 355 -5.33 -5.97 9.11
CA ASP A 355 -6.79 -5.86 8.97
C ASP A 355 -7.18 -4.85 7.87
N LEU A 356 -6.52 -3.69 7.84
CA LEU A 356 -6.66 -2.68 6.80
C LEU A 356 -6.31 -3.25 5.42
N LEU A 357 -5.16 -3.91 5.28
CA LEU A 357 -4.71 -4.49 4.01
C LEU A 357 -5.66 -5.57 3.51
N ARG A 358 -6.15 -6.44 4.40
CA ARG A 358 -7.16 -7.47 4.08
C ARG A 358 -8.45 -6.82 3.58
N ALA A 359 -8.96 -5.83 4.30
CA ALA A 359 -10.19 -5.13 3.92
C ALA A 359 -10.03 -4.42 2.57
N MET A 360 -8.90 -3.75 2.34
CA MET A 360 -8.57 -3.12 1.05
C MET A 360 -8.50 -4.16 -0.07
N ALA A 361 -7.84 -5.31 0.14
CA ALA A 361 -7.75 -6.35 -0.87
C ALA A 361 -9.14 -6.84 -1.30
N LEU A 362 -10.00 -7.18 -0.33
CA LEU A 362 -11.36 -7.61 -0.59
C LEU A 362 -12.18 -6.52 -1.32
N ALA A 363 -12.10 -5.27 -0.85
CA ALA A 363 -12.85 -4.16 -1.42
C ALA A 363 -12.43 -3.82 -2.86
N LEU A 364 -11.12 -3.71 -3.11
CA LEU A 364 -10.58 -3.38 -4.43
C LEU A 364 -10.83 -4.50 -5.44
N THR A 365 -10.68 -5.77 -5.02
CA THR A 365 -10.99 -6.91 -5.90
C THR A 365 -12.49 -7.00 -6.20
N ALA A 366 -13.36 -6.75 -5.21
CA ALA A 366 -14.81 -6.77 -5.41
C ALA A 366 -15.32 -5.58 -6.24
N GLY A 367 -14.65 -4.42 -6.14
CA GLY A 367 -14.98 -3.20 -6.89
C GLY A 367 -14.41 -3.16 -8.32
N SER A 368 -13.43 -4.01 -8.63
CA SER A 368 -12.78 -4.09 -9.94
C SER A 368 -13.71 -4.69 -11.02
N GLN A 369 -13.79 -3.99 -12.15
CA GLN A 369 -14.60 -4.39 -13.31
C GLN A 369 -13.74 -5.07 -14.38
N GLN A 370 -12.46 -4.70 -14.50
CA GLN A 370 -11.58 -5.20 -15.56
C GLN A 370 -10.54 -6.18 -15.02
N GLN A 371 -10.16 -7.16 -15.86
CA GLN A 371 -9.13 -8.15 -15.50
C GLN A 371 -7.76 -7.50 -15.25
N VAL A 372 -7.37 -6.51 -16.05
CA VAL A 372 -6.10 -5.78 -15.91
C VAL A 372 -6.02 -5.10 -14.53
N GLU A 373 -7.12 -4.49 -14.06
CA GLU A 373 -7.16 -3.90 -12.73
C GLU A 373 -6.93 -4.94 -11.62
N ARG A 374 -7.45 -6.16 -11.79
CA ARG A 374 -7.26 -7.25 -10.81
C ARG A 374 -5.81 -7.71 -10.74
N GLU A 375 -5.15 -7.77 -11.89
CA GLU A 375 -3.73 -8.11 -11.98
C GLU A 375 -2.88 -7.02 -11.30
N ASP A 376 -3.14 -5.75 -11.60
CA ASP A 376 -2.47 -4.61 -10.96
C ASP A 376 -2.65 -4.59 -9.43
N ILE A 377 -3.87 -4.89 -8.95
CA ILE A 377 -4.18 -5.01 -7.51
C ILE A 377 -3.39 -6.17 -6.90
N SER A 378 -3.43 -7.35 -7.54
CA SER A 378 -2.70 -8.53 -7.08
C SER A 378 -1.20 -8.24 -6.94
N ASP A 379 -0.59 -7.64 -7.97
CA ASP A 379 0.83 -7.29 -7.97
C ASP A 379 1.17 -6.28 -6.87
N ALA A 380 0.32 -5.28 -6.64
CA ALA A 380 0.52 -4.33 -5.54
C ALA A 380 0.49 -5.01 -4.16
N PHE A 381 -0.41 -5.99 -3.94
CA PHE A 381 -0.46 -6.74 -2.68
C PHE A 381 0.68 -7.76 -2.53
N ILE A 382 1.20 -8.31 -3.63
CA ILE A 382 2.42 -9.14 -3.61
C ILE A 382 3.63 -8.31 -3.19
N GLU A 383 3.79 -7.10 -3.74
CA GLU A 383 4.86 -6.18 -3.33
C GLU A 383 4.69 -5.75 -1.87
N ARG A 384 3.49 -5.34 -1.45
CA ARG A 384 3.20 -4.96 -0.06
C ARG A 384 3.50 -6.10 0.92
N SER A 385 3.19 -7.34 0.54
CA SER A 385 3.42 -8.53 1.38
C SER A 385 4.89 -8.75 1.73
N LYS A 386 5.84 -8.26 0.91
CA LYS A 386 7.29 -8.32 1.23
C LYS A 386 7.61 -7.56 2.53
N MET A 387 6.95 -6.43 2.76
CA MET A 387 7.11 -5.64 3.98
C MET A 387 6.55 -6.39 5.20
N LEU A 388 5.37 -7.01 5.05
CA LEU A 388 4.70 -7.75 6.14
C LEU A 388 5.52 -8.96 6.64
N VAL A 389 6.35 -9.55 5.78
CA VAL A 389 7.19 -10.70 6.14
C VAL A 389 8.63 -10.31 6.53
N SER A 390 8.92 -9.01 6.58
CA SER A 390 10.20 -8.49 7.06
C SER A 390 10.38 -8.75 8.57
N SER A 391 11.63 -8.88 9.02
CA SER A 391 11.92 -9.06 10.45
C SER A 391 11.37 -7.89 11.28
N ALA A 392 11.56 -6.66 10.83
CA ALA A 392 11.09 -5.46 11.54
C ALA A 392 9.56 -5.45 11.75
N PHE A 393 8.78 -5.85 10.73
CA PHE A 393 7.33 -5.95 10.88
C PHE A 393 6.93 -7.08 11.82
N VAL A 394 7.50 -8.28 11.63
CA VAL A 394 7.17 -9.46 12.43
C VAL A 394 7.53 -9.26 13.90
N GLU A 395 8.68 -8.64 14.19
CA GLU A 395 9.05 -8.26 15.55
C GLU A 395 8.05 -7.27 16.15
N GLY A 396 7.59 -6.28 15.40
CA GLY A 396 6.54 -5.37 15.86
C GLY A 396 5.22 -6.10 16.15
N LEU A 397 4.85 -7.03 15.29
CA LEU A 397 3.62 -7.83 15.39
C LEU A 397 3.62 -8.75 16.63
N THR A 398 4.76 -9.39 16.93
CA THR A 398 4.87 -10.36 18.02
C THR A 398 5.27 -9.74 19.35
N ARG A 399 5.97 -8.61 19.37
CA ARG A 399 6.44 -7.94 20.61
C ARG A 399 5.32 -7.58 21.56
N SER A 400 4.15 -7.19 21.06
CA SER A 400 3.00 -6.84 21.88
C SER A 400 2.12 -8.03 22.27
N ALA A 401 2.55 -9.27 22.01
CA ALA A 401 1.80 -10.46 22.39
C ALA A 401 2.07 -10.79 23.88
N PRO A 402 1.04 -10.83 24.74
CA PRO A 402 1.20 -11.12 26.17
C PRO A 402 1.60 -12.57 26.45
N HIS A 403 1.28 -13.51 25.56
CA HIS A 403 1.64 -14.93 25.72
C HIS A 403 1.94 -15.61 24.38
N CYS A 404 2.68 -16.73 24.46
CA CYS A 404 3.16 -17.49 23.28
C CYS A 404 2.03 -17.91 22.34
N LEU A 405 0.85 -18.26 22.87
CA LEU A 405 -0.29 -18.62 22.02
C LEU A 405 -0.78 -17.45 21.15
N GLU A 406 -0.79 -16.22 21.69
CA GLU A 406 -1.23 -15.06 20.92
C GLU A 406 -0.19 -14.69 19.87
N GLU A 407 1.09 -14.88 20.17
CA GLU A 407 2.16 -14.78 19.17
C GLU A 407 1.90 -15.72 17.98
N ILE A 408 1.57 -16.99 18.23
CA ILE A 408 1.22 -17.95 17.17
C ILE A 408 -0.05 -17.51 16.42
N GLU A 409 -1.09 -17.04 17.12
CA GLU A 409 -2.32 -16.59 16.48
C GLU A 409 -2.11 -15.37 15.58
N ARG A 410 -1.25 -14.44 15.98
CA ARG A 410 -0.87 -13.28 15.15
C ARG A 410 -0.02 -13.68 13.95
N LEU A 411 0.92 -14.62 14.11
CA LEU A 411 1.68 -15.17 12.98
C LEU A 411 0.78 -15.97 12.01
N LEU A 412 -0.22 -16.69 12.53
CA LEU A 412 -1.24 -17.33 11.69
C LEU A 412 -2.08 -16.30 10.95
N TRP A 413 -2.47 -15.20 11.62
CA TRP A 413 -3.17 -14.10 10.98
C TRP A 413 -2.34 -13.48 9.85
N LEU A 414 -1.04 -13.29 10.06
CA LEU A 414 -0.12 -12.88 8.99
C LEU A 414 -0.12 -13.89 7.83
N CYS A 415 0.04 -15.18 8.10
CA CYS A 415 0.02 -16.24 7.08
C CYS A 415 -1.27 -16.26 6.25
N GLU A 416 -2.42 -16.02 6.88
CA GLU A 416 -3.73 -15.98 6.24
C GLU A 416 -3.89 -14.77 5.29
N ASN A 417 -3.14 -13.69 5.51
CA ASN A 417 -3.32 -12.41 4.79
C ASN A 417 -2.11 -12.00 3.91
N VAL A 418 -1.09 -12.85 3.81
CA VAL A 418 0.06 -12.63 2.92
C VAL A 418 -0.21 -13.23 1.53
N VAL A 419 0.13 -12.46 0.49
CA VAL A 419 -0.06 -12.83 -0.92
C VAL A 419 1.29 -13.07 -1.60
N GLY A 420 1.33 -14.05 -2.50
CA GLY A 420 2.52 -14.45 -3.25
C GLY A 420 3.23 -15.66 -2.63
N THR A 421 3.70 -16.57 -3.49
CA THR A 421 4.29 -17.86 -3.08
C THR A 421 5.54 -17.70 -2.22
N ALA A 422 6.45 -16.80 -2.62
CA ALA A 422 7.67 -16.50 -1.85
C ALA A 422 7.35 -15.88 -0.48
N ASN A 423 6.41 -14.93 -0.44
CA ASN A 423 6.01 -14.28 0.81
C ASN A 423 5.32 -15.28 1.75
N LYS A 424 4.42 -16.14 1.23
CA LYS A 424 3.79 -17.21 2.02
C LYS A 424 4.81 -18.17 2.63
N LYS A 425 5.82 -18.57 1.84
CA LYS A 425 6.93 -19.39 2.34
C LYS A 425 7.71 -18.69 3.46
N GLN A 426 7.91 -17.38 3.35
CA GLN A 426 8.59 -16.61 4.39
C GLN A 426 7.74 -16.43 5.66
N ALA A 427 6.43 -16.16 5.52
CA ALA A 427 5.49 -16.13 6.64
C ALA A 427 5.43 -17.50 7.37
N ALA A 428 5.42 -18.59 6.61
CA ALA A 428 5.44 -19.95 7.16
C ALA A 428 6.72 -20.23 7.97
N ARG A 429 7.89 -19.73 7.54
CA ARG A 429 9.14 -19.84 8.32
C ARG A 429 9.05 -19.16 9.68
N TRP A 430 8.45 -17.97 9.74
CA TRP A 430 8.24 -17.27 11.02
C TRP A 430 7.33 -18.07 11.95
N LEU A 431 6.22 -18.59 11.42
CA LEU A 431 5.30 -19.44 12.17
C LEU A 431 5.99 -20.72 12.68
N LEU A 432 6.74 -21.44 11.83
CA LEU A 432 7.45 -22.66 12.19
C LEU A 432 8.53 -22.42 13.25
N SER A 433 9.26 -21.31 13.15
CA SER A 433 10.22 -20.87 14.17
C SER A 433 9.54 -20.70 15.54
N ALA A 434 8.36 -20.07 15.57
CA ALA A 434 7.61 -19.88 16.81
C ALA A 434 7.02 -21.20 17.35
N LEU A 435 6.51 -22.10 16.49
CA LEU A 435 5.99 -23.42 16.88
C LEU A 435 7.07 -24.38 17.39
N THR A 436 8.31 -24.23 16.91
CA THR A 436 9.45 -25.04 17.34
C THR A 436 10.16 -24.45 18.55
N ALA A 437 9.85 -23.22 18.94
CA ALA A 437 10.45 -22.57 20.10
C ALA A 437 10.11 -23.29 21.41
N HIS A 438 11.12 -23.45 22.27
CA HIS A 438 10.97 -24.14 23.56
C HIS A 438 9.94 -23.48 24.49
N ARG A 439 9.82 -22.14 24.44
CA ARG A 439 8.82 -21.36 25.19
C ARG A 439 7.38 -21.77 24.86
N PHE A 440 7.09 -22.08 23.59
CA PHE A 440 5.76 -22.47 23.15
C PHE A 440 5.40 -23.85 23.69
N GLU A 441 6.34 -24.79 23.61
CA GLU A 441 6.18 -26.12 24.20
C GLU A 441 5.98 -26.03 25.72
N THR A 442 6.76 -25.19 26.40
CA THR A 442 6.67 -25.01 27.86
C THR A 442 5.33 -24.42 28.28
N ASP A 443 4.86 -23.34 27.64
CA ASP A 443 3.56 -22.72 27.95
C ASP A 443 2.40 -23.69 27.72
N LEU A 444 2.43 -24.46 26.61
CA LEU A 444 1.41 -25.46 26.34
C LEU A 444 1.52 -26.70 27.22
N ARG A 445 2.65 -26.95 27.88
CA ARG A 445 2.78 -28.07 28.83
C ARG A 445 2.51 -27.66 30.28
N ASP A 446 2.23 -26.37 30.55
CA ASP A 446 1.91 -25.87 31.90
C ASP A 446 0.72 -26.64 32.51
N PRO A 447 0.90 -27.31 33.66
CA PRO A 447 -0.16 -28.07 34.33
C PRO A 447 -1.31 -27.20 34.85
N LYS A 448 -1.15 -25.87 34.94
CA LYS A 448 -2.22 -24.94 35.33
C LYS A 448 -3.42 -25.00 34.39
N ARG A 449 -3.21 -25.35 33.11
CA ARG A 449 -4.30 -25.55 32.13
C ARG A 449 -4.67 -27.05 32.03
N PRO A 450 -5.95 -27.42 32.11
CA PRO A 450 -6.38 -28.80 31.93
C PRO A 450 -5.90 -29.38 30.59
N ALA A 451 -5.42 -30.63 30.59
CA ALA A 451 -4.87 -31.28 29.38
C ALA A 451 -5.84 -31.29 28.19
N GLY A 452 -7.13 -31.52 28.44
CA GLY A 452 -8.15 -31.48 27.40
C GLY A 452 -8.25 -30.12 26.70
N GLN A 453 -8.17 -29.02 27.45
CA GLN A 453 -8.20 -27.68 26.88
C GLN A 453 -6.96 -27.41 26.03
N ARG A 454 -5.78 -27.84 26.48
CA ARG A 454 -4.52 -27.70 25.74
C ARG A 454 -4.54 -28.48 24.42
N LEU A 455 -5.05 -29.70 24.43
CA LEU A 455 -5.21 -30.51 23.22
C LEU A 455 -6.21 -29.90 22.23
N GLN A 456 -7.31 -29.34 22.73
CA GLN A 456 -8.28 -28.61 21.89
C GLN A 456 -7.64 -27.38 21.24
N LEU A 457 -6.83 -26.62 21.97
CA LEU A 457 -6.09 -25.48 21.41
C LEU A 457 -5.17 -25.91 20.28
N LEU A 458 -4.40 -26.98 20.46
CA LEU A 458 -3.56 -27.55 19.39
C LEU A 458 -4.38 -27.98 18.16
N ALA A 459 -5.55 -28.59 18.36
CA ALA A 459 -6.44 -28.97 17.27
C ALA A 459 -6.97 -27.74 16.50
N LEU A 460 -7.32 -26.67 17.21
CA LEU A 460 -7.77 -25.41 16.61
C LEU A 460 -6.66 -24.75 15.78
N LEU A 461 -5.44 -24.71 16.33
CA LEU A 461 -4.27 -24.20 15.60
C LEU A 461 -4.01 -25.01 14.33
N GLN A 462 -4.06 -26.34 14.40
CA GLN A 462 -3.87 -27.21 13.23
C GLN A 462 -4.89 -26.94 12.12
N ARG A 463 -6.16 -26.76 12.48
CA ARG A 463 -7.22 -26.40 11.52
C ARG A 463 -6.99 -25.02 10.89
N ARG A 464 -6.54 -24.04 11.68
CA ARG A 464 -6.21 -22.71 11.16
C ARG A 464 -5.01 -22.76 10.21
N ILE A 465 -3.98 -23.53 10.51
CA ILE A 465 -2.84 -23.75 9.62
C ILE A 465 -3.31 -24.30 8.27
N THR A 466 -4.21 -25.29 8.26
CA THR A 466 -4.78 -25.82 7.01
C THR A 466 -5.52 -24.72 6.22
N LYS A 467 -6.27 -23.85 6.91
CA LYS A 467 -6.99 -22.73 6.28
C LYS A 467 -6.06 -21.63 5.75
N ALA A 468 -4.87 -21.45 6.33
CA ALA A 468 -3.89 -20.47 5.87
C ALA A 468 -3.32 -20.80 4.48
N ALA A 469 -3.53 -22.03 3.98
CA ALA A 469 -3.10 -22.48 2.66
C ALA A 469 -1.62 -22.17 2.42
N LEU A 470 -0.77 -22.63 3.34
CA LEU A 470 0.68 -22.60 3.23
C LEU A 470 1.15 -23.63 2.19
N GLY A 471 2.45 -23.65 1.88
CA GLY A 471 3.02 -24.74 1.08
C GLY A 471 2.81 -26.09 1.77
N GLU A 472 2.67 -27.16 0.98
CA GLU A 472 2.42 -28.53 1.48
C GLU A 472 3.47 -28.93 2.54
N SER A 473 4.75 -28.80 2.19
CA SER A 473 5.86 -29.09 3.12
C SER A 473 5.83 -28.26 4.41
N ASP A 474 5.41 -26.99 4.35
CA ASP A 474 5.36 -26.13 5.54
C ASP A 474 4.15 -26.48 6.42
N THR A 475 3.02 -26.83 5.79
CA THR A 475 1.79 -27.30 6.45
C THR A 475 2.06 -28.60 7.21
N ASP A 476 2.70 -29.57 6.54
CA ASP A 476 3.04 -30.86 7.12
C ASP A 476 4.01 -30.72 8.30
N ALA A 477 5.03 -29.87 8.17
CA ALA A 477 5.98 -29.60 9.25
C ALA A 477 5.28 -28.99 10.49
N ALA A 478 4.37 -28.04 10.27
CA ALA A 478 3.61 -27.41 11.35
C ALA A 478 2.65 -28.41 12.02
N HIS A 479 1.94 -29.21 11.23
CA HIS A 479 1.07 -30.29 11.72
C HIS A 479 1.84 -31.32 12.52
N ALA A 480 2.99 -31.79 12.02
CA ALA A 480 3.84 -32.74 12.71
C ALA A 480 4.29 -32.20 14.08
N ARG A 481 4.69 -30.92 14.14
CA ARG A 481 5.10 -30.29 15.40
C ARG A 481 3.96 -30.21 16.40
N LEU A 482 2.76 -29.77 15.99
CA LEU A 482 1.59 -29.74 16.87
C LEU A 482 1.19 -31.13 17.36
N GLY A 483 1.24 -32.14 16.48
CA GLY A 483 0.97 -33.54 16.82
C GLY A 483 1.97 -34.11 17.84
N GLN A 484 3.26 -33.76 17.72
CA GLN A 484 4.30 -34.13 18.69
C GLN A 484 4.03 -33.55 20.09
N ILE A 485 3.70 -32.26 20.18
CA ILE A 485 3.34 -31.64 21.46
C ILE A 485 2.06 -32.27 22.03
N GLY A 486 1.08 -32.56 21.16
CA GLY A 486 -0.16 -33.22 21.56
C GLY A 486 0.04 -34.59 22.19
N VAL A 487 0.88 -35.44 21.61
CA VAL A 487 1.18 -36.75 22.20
C VAL A 487 1.93 -36.62 23.52
N GLN A 488 2.87 -35.67 23.64
CA GLN A 488 3.57 -35.41 24.91
C GLN A 488 2.60 -35.00 26.03
N ILE A 489 1.69 -34.06 25.76
CA ILE A 489 0.66 -33.64 26.73
C ILE A 489 -0.22 -34.82 27.15
N ALA A 490 -0.65 -35.64 26.19
CA ALA A 490 -1.48 -36.80 26.48
C ALA A 490 -0.75 -37.87 27.30
N SER A 491 0.55 -38.07 27.04
CA SER A 491 1.41 -38.98 27.80
C SER A 491 1.67 -38.49 29.23
N ASP A 492 1.90 -37.19 29.42
CA ASP A 492 2.16 -36.58 30.74
C ASP A 492 1.00 -36.85 31.73
N VAL A 493 -0.25 -36.91 31.23
CA VAL A 493 -1.44 -37.17 32.06
C VAL A 493 -2.01 -38.59 31.91
N GLN A 494 -1.34 -39.47 31.17
CA GLN A 494 -1.83 -40.82 30.87
C GLN A 494 -3.27 -40.82 30.32
N LEU A 495 -3.55 -39.92 29.37
CA LEU A 495 -4.91 -39.59 28.92
C LEU A 495 -5.69 -40.81 28.42
N ILE A 496 -5.12 -41.60 27.51
CA ILE A 496 -5.78 -42.79 26.95
C ILE A 496 -6.06 -43.82 28.07
N PRO A 497 -5.07 -44.24 28.89
CA PRO A 497 -5.34 -45.09 30.05
C PRO A 497 -6.43 -44.55 30.98
N HIS A 498 -6.47 -43.24 31.23
CA HIS A 498 -7.46 -42.62 32.10
C HIS A 498 -8.87 -42.67 31.48
N ILE A 499 -9.00 -42.48 30.16
CA ILE A 499 -10.27 -42.66 29.44
C ILE A 499 -10.75 -44.11 29.55
N LEU A 500 -9.85 -45.08 29.38
CA LEU A 500 -10.19 -46.51 29.41
C LEU A 500 -10.61 -46.99 30.80
N LYS A 501 -9.93 -46.54 31.85
CA LYS A 501 -10.18 -46.92 33.26
C LYS A 501 -11.25 -46.06 33.94
N GLY A 502 -11.64 -44.95 33.35
CA GLY A 502 -12.61 -44.02 33.94
C GLY A 502 -14.00 -44.63 34.09
N SER A 503 -14.81 -44.06 34.99
CA SER A 503 -16.18 -44.49 35.30
C SER A 503 -17.22 -44.21 34.20
N LYS A 504 -16.77 -43.78 33.01
CA LYS A 504 -17.65 -43.44 31.88
C LYS A 504 -18.20 -44.70 31.22
N SER A 505 -19.42 -44.61 30.68
CA SER A 505 -20.03 -45.74 29.97
C SER A 505 -19.18 -46.17 28.77
N PRO A 506 -19.27 -47.44 28.31
CA PRO A 506 -18.54 -47.93 27.13
C PRO A 506 -18.69 -47.03 25.89
N LEU A 507 -19.91 -46.51 25.65
CA LEU A 507 -20.20 -45.59 24.55
C LEU A 507 -19.54 -44.22 24.72
N GLN A 508 -19.51 -43.68 25.94
CA GLN A 508 -18.83 -42.41 26.23
C GLN A 508 -17.30 -42.51 26.09
N ARG A 509 -16.72 -43.66 26.48
CA ARG A 509 -15.29 -43.95 26.26
C ARG A 509 -14.97 -44.00 24.76
N MET A 510 -15.82 -44.68 23.99
CA MET A 510 -15.67 -44.75 22.53
C MET A 510 -15.75 -43.37 21.88
N ALA A 511 -16.75 -42.56 22.26
CA ALA A 511 -16.91 -41.20 21.74
C ALA A 511 -15.69 -40.32 22.03
N ALA A 512 -15.12 -40.43 23.24
CA ALA A 512 -13.91 -39.68 23.62
C ALA A 512 -12.68 -40.10 22.79
N LEU A 513 -12.47 -41.40 22.57
CA LEU A 513 -11.37 -41.90 21.73
C LEU A 513 -11.56 -41.51 20.26
N LEU A 514 -12.79 -41.56 19.75
CA LEU A 514 -13.12 -41.11 18.39
C LEU A 514 -12.92 -39.61 18.21
N GLY A 515 -13.21 -38.81 19.23
CA GLY A 515 -12.92 -37.36 19.24
C GLY A 515 -11.42 -37.07 19.11
N LEU A 516 -10.55 -37.86 19.75
CA LEU A 516 -9.09 -37.78 19.58
C LEU A 516 -8.64 -38.30 18.20
N ALA A 517 -9.23 -39.40 17.72
CA ALA A 517 -8.89 -40.03 16.44
C ALA A 517 -9.23 -39.15 15.22
N THR A 518 -10.27 -38.32 15.32
CA THR A 518 -10.77 -37.45 14.24
C THR A 518 -10.21 -36.02 14.30
N GLY A 519 -9.36 -35.70 15.28
CA GLY A 519 -8.84 -34.35 15.44
C GLY A 519 -9.86 -33.34 16.00
N GLN A 520 -10.91 -33.82 16.68
CA GLN A 520 -11.91 -32.97 17.35
C GLN A 520 -11.47 -32.54 18.74
N SER A 521 -10.87 -33.46 19.49
CA SER A 521 -10.51 -33.27 20.90
C SER A 521 -9.00 -33.11 21.12
N GLY A 522 -8.21 -33.21 20.05
CA GLY A 522 -6.75 -33.11 20.05
C GLY A 522 -6.20 -32.95 18.63
N PRO A 523 -4.92 -32.61 18.46
CA PRO A 523 -4.32 -32.48 17.13
C PRO A 523 -4.18 -33.86 16.47
N LEU A 524 -4.33 -33.89 15.14
CA LEU A 524 -3.97 -35.03 14.31
C LEU A 524 -2.46 -35.28 14.37
N GLY A 525 -2.07 -36.55 14.27
CA GLY A 525 -0.69 -37.02 14.34
C GLY A 525 -0.57 -38.27 15.21
N ALA A 526 0.52 -38.39 15.96
CA ALA A 526 0.79 -39.57 16.78
C ALA A 526 -0.34 -39.88 17.79
N LEU A 527 -0.93 -38.84 18.40
CA LEU A 527 -2.05 -39.02 19.34
C LEU A 527 -3.30 -39.59 18.65
N SER A 528 -3.65 -39.09 17.46
CA SER A 528 -4.81 -39.60 16.72
C SER A 528 -4.60 -41.05 16.29
N GLU A 529 -3.40 -41.44 15.88
CA GLU A 529 -3.07 -42.82 15.53
C GLU A 529 -3.15 -43.78 16.73
N LEU A 530 -2.66 -43.35 17.89
CA LEU A 530 -2.82 -44.11 19.14
C LEU A 530 -4.30 -44.28 19.52
N ALA A 531 -5.10 -43.22 19.36
CA ALA A 531 -6.53 -43.27 19.62
C ALA A 531 -7.26 -44.21 18.63
N LYS A 532 -6.94 -44.16 17.33
CA LYS A 532 -7.48 -45.09 16.30
C LYS A 532 -7.18 -46.54 16.64
N ALA A 533 -5.93 -46.84 17.00
CA ALA A 533 -5.53 -48.18 17.40
C ALA A 533 -6.32 -48.67 18.62
N GLU A 534 -6.60 -47.80 19.58
CA GLU A 534 -7.38 -48.14 20.76
C GLU A 534 -8.88 -48.30 20.46
N VAL A 535 -9.47 -47.46 19.60
CA VAL A 535 -10.86 -47.63 19.12
C VAL A 535 -11.02 -49.02 18.49
N MET A 536 -10.08 -49.45 17.66
CA MET A 536 -10.11 -50.78 17.02
C MET A 536 -10.05 -51.93 18.02
N LYS A 537 -9.36 -51.77 19.15
CA LYS A 537 -9.39 -52.73 20.25
C LYS A 537 -10.72 -52.72 20.98
N GLN A 538 -11.24 -51.53 21.31
CA GLN A 538 -12.51 -51.38 22.03
C GLN A 538 -13.70 -51.95 21.24
N LEU A 539 -13.70 -51.83 19.90
CA LEU A 539 -14.70 -52.48 19.03
C LEU A 539 -14.69 -54.02 19.10
N ARG A 540 -13.63 -54.63 19.65
CA ARG A 540 -13.53 -56.08 19.87
C ARG A 540 -13.98 -56.52 21.26
N VAL A 541 -14.16 -55.59 22.19
CA VAL A 541 -14.57 -55.88 23.58
C VAL A 541 -16.07 -56.19 23.64
N ALA A 542 -16.43 -57.28 24.34
CA ALA A 542 -17.81 -57.76 24.42
C ALA A 542 -18.78 -56.71 24.99
N ASP A 543 -18.41 -56.04 26.08
CA ASP A 543 -19.24 -55.01 26.75
C ASP A 543 -19.56 -53.83 25.84
N VAL A 544 -18.58 -53.42 25.02
CA VAL A 544 -18.71 -52.30 24.08
C VAL A 544 -19.65 -52.69 22.93
N ARG A 545 -19.54 -53.92 22.41
CA ARG A 545 -20.46 -54.44 21.39
C ARG A 545 -21.88 -54.58 21.93
N ALA A 546 -22.03 -55.11 23.13
CA ALA A 546 -23.32 -55.22 23.80
C ALA A 546 -23.98 -53.84 23.97
N SER A 547 -23.23 -52.84 24.46
CA SER A 547 -23.72 -51.47 24.60
C SER A 547 -24.12 -50.82 23.26
N LEU A 548 -23.41 -51.12 22.18
CA LEU A 548 -23.75 -50.63 20.83
C LEU A 548 -24.99 -51.31 20.24
N MET A 549 -25.25 -52.56 20.61
CA MET A 549 -26.45 -53.30 20.22
C MET A 549 -27.68 -52.85 21.02
N GLU A 550 -27.49 -52.47 22.29
CA GLU A 550 -28.54 -51.95 23.18
C GLU A 550 -28.98 -50.51 22.84
N ASP A 551 -28.09 -49.66 22.31
CA ASP A 551 -28.42 -48.30 21.83
C ASP A 551 -28.08 -48.12 20.33
N PRO A 552 -28.98 -48.53 19.42
CA PRO A 552 -28.81 -48.33 17.98
C PRO A 552 -28.67 -46.85 17.57
N ALA A 553 -29.24 -45.92 18.33
CA ALA A 553 -29.12 -44.49 18.07
C ALA A 553 -27.70 -43.97 18.36
N ALA A 554 -27.00 -44.54 19.35
CA ALA A 554 -25.58 -44.25 19.56
C ALA A 554 -24.71 -44.69 18.39
N LEU A 555 -25.02 -45.85 17.77
CA LEU A 555 -24.30 -46.31 16.60
C LEU A 555 -24.43 -45.33 15.41
N VAL A 556 -25.64 -44.79 15.20
CA VAL A 556 -25.89 -43.75 14.17
C VAL A 556 -25.07 -42.49 14.45
N ARG A 557 -24.92 -42.07 15.72
CA ARG A 557 -24.09 -40.91 16.10
C ARG A 557 -22.59 -41.15 15.92
N LEU A 558 -22.11 -42.37 16.15
CA LEU A 558 -20.67 -42.70 16.10
C LEU A 558 -20.19 -43.07 14.69
N LYS A 559 -21.08 -43.55 13.81
CA LYS A 559 -20.73 -43.96 12.44
C LYS A 559 -20.03 -42.87 11.63
N PRO A 560 -20.48 -41.59 11.61
CA PRO A 560 -19.76 -40.53 10.91
C PRO A 560 -18.33 -40.32 11.41
N LEU A 561 -18.09 -40.45 12.72
CA LEU A 561 -16.77 -40.32 13.31
C LEU A 561 -15.86 -41.50 12.96
N LEU A 562 -16.40 -42.72 12.88
CA LEU A 562 -15.66 -43.89 12.42
C LEU A 562 -15.22 -43.76 10.96
N VAL A 563 -16.12 -43.27 10.10
CA VAL A 563 -15.80 -42.98 8.69
C VAL A 563 -14.75 -41.87 8.60
N GLN A 564 -14.92 -40.77 9.33
CA GLN A 564 -13.97 -39.66 9.36
C GLN A 564 -12.59 -40.08 9.89
N ALA A 565 -12.53 -41.03 10.83
CA ALA A 565 -11.27 -41.58 11.33
C ALA A 565 -10.62 -42.60 10.38
N GLY A 566 -11.29 -42.99 9.29
CA GLY A 566 -10.83 -44.01 8.34
C GLY A 566 -10.95 -45.45 8.88
N LEU A 567 -11.85 -45.68 9.84
CA LEU A 567 -12.05 -46.97 10.51
C LEU A 567 -13.30 -47.73 10.01
N ALA A 568 -14.13 -47.09 9.19
CA ALA A 568 -15.30 -47.66 8.55
C ALA A 568 -15.48 -47.07 7.14
N ALA A 569 -16.14 -47.83 6.26
CA ALA A 569 -16.51 -47.42 4.90
C ALA A 569 -17.82 -46.65 4.86
#